data_AF-A0A952VR56-F1
#
_entry.id   AF-A0A952VR56-F1
#
_cell.length_a   1.000
_cell.length_b   1.000
_cell.length_c   1.000
_cell.angle_alpha   90.00
_cell.angle_beta   90.00
_cell.angle_gamma   90.00
#
_symmetry.space_group_name_H-M   'P 1'
#
loop_
_entity.id
_entity.type
_entity.pdbx_description
1 polymer ?
#
loop_
_entity_poly.entity_id
_entity_poly.type
_entity_poly.pdbx_seq_one_letter_code
_entity_poly.pdbx_strand_id
1 'polypeptide(L)'
;GLADAMPVADNLIDLIISNCVINLAPDKRKVFREMFRVTKPGGRFTISDIVSDQQVPQYLVHDAQRWGDCLSGALTLADYVAGMGEAGFLGIHLATSSPWQVIDGIHFFSVTLTGYKLATPLTAPTARYATLRGPFSRVMDECGISYQRGVSQPIGPETALLLSQPPFVQNFVLSHEPILFERSDARWRAVSPTQAPCMWKGDFALLAGPFLEVADDDHHVYRRGKPLEVCSKTLTVLTTEEYAPHFVIINRAGERVNGGEVTCSPAGGCC
;
A
#
# COMPACT_ATOMS: atom_id res chain seq x y z
N GLY A 1 -17.69 -21.69 -1.66
CA GLY A 1 -17.69 -21.46 -3.12
C GLY A 1 -16.47 -22.13 -3.74
N LEU A 2 -16.20 -21.90 -5.02
CA LEU A 2 -15.07 -22.51 -5.76
C LEU A 2 -13.90 -21.52 -5.97
N ALA A 3 -13.76 -20.51 -5.10
CA ALA A 3 -12.76 -19.45 -5.29
C ALA A 3 -11.32 -19.96 -5.23
N ASP A 4 -11.09 -21.08 -4.54
CA ASP A 4 -9.80 -21.74 -4.41
C ASP A 4 -9.61 -22.88 -5.44
N ALA A 5 -10.56 -23.08 -6.35
CA ALA A 5 -10.49 -24.01 -7.47
C ALA A 5 -11.45 -23.53 -8.58
N MET A 6 -11.13 -22.39 -9.20
CA MET A 6 -12.04 -21.75 -10.14
C MET A 6 -12.17 -22.60 -11.39
N PRO A 7 -13.40 -22.92 -11.86
CA PRO A 7 -13.62 -23.68 -13.10
C PRO A 7 -13.41 -22.79 -14.34
N VAL A 8 -12.30 -22.07 -14.37
CA VAL A 8 -11.91 -21.08 -15.37
C VAL A 8 -10.49 -21.43 -15.81
N ALA A 9 -10.22 -21.38 -17.11
CA ALA A 9 -8.90 -21.65 -17.65
C ALA A 9 -7.89 -20.56 -17.27
N ASP A 10 -6.61 -20.89 -17.36
CA ASP A 10 -5.51 -19.96 -17.14
C ASP A 10 -5.59 -18.78 -18.12
N ASN A 11 -5.20 -17.59 -17.67
CA ASN A 11 -5.07 -16.38 -18.49
C ASN A 11 -6.33 -16.10 -19.35
N LEU A 12 -7.53 -16.22 -18.78
CA LEU A 12 -8.78 -16.03 -19.49
C LEU A 12 -9.52 -14.74 -19.08
N ILE A 13 -9.23 -14.21 -17.90
CA ILE A 13 -9.98 -13.11 -17.29
C ILE A 13 -9.20 -11.80 -17.39
N ASP A 14 -9.87 -10.74 -17.84
CA ASP A 14 -9.31 -9.38 -17.92
C ASP A 14 -9.43 -8.61 -16.60
N LEU A 15 -10.53 -8.82 -15.87
CA LEU A 15 -10.83 -8.14 -14.61
C LEU A 15 -11.45 -9.08 -13.59
N ILE A 16 -10.86 -9.13 -12.40
CA ILE A 16 -11.45 -9.77 -11.21
C ILE A 16 -12.04 -8.68 -10.32
N ILE A 17 -13.31 -8.83 -9.93
CA ILE A 17 -13.93 -8.04 -8.88
C ILE A 17 -14.41 -8.95 -7.75
N SER A 18 -14.32 -8.47 -6.51
CA SER A 18 -14.87 -9.17 -5.36
C SER A 18 -15.22 -8.18 -4.24
N ASN A 19 -16.22 -8.53 -3.44
CA ASN A 19 -16.67 -7.71 -2.32
C ASN A 19 -16.95 -8.62 -1.11
N CYS A 20 -16.12 -8.51 -0.07
CA CYS A 20 -16.27 -9.14 1.24
C CYS A 20 -16.52 -10.66 1.25
N VAL A 21 -15.89 -11.43 0.35
CA VAL A 21 -16.03 -12.91 0.34
C VAL A 21 -14.71 -13.67 0.41
N ILE A 22 -13.56 -13.01 0.21
CA ILE A 22 -12.27 -13.69 0.27
C ILE A 22 -11.93 -14.05 1.72
N ASN A 23 -12.34 -13.21 2.67
CA ASN A 23 -12.21 -13.51 4.10
C ASN A 23 -12.86 -14.83 4.53
N LEU A 24 -13.92 -15.26 3.84
CA LEU A 24 -14.62 -16.52 4.11
C LEU A 24 -13.90 -17.75 3.54
N ALA A 25 -12.86 -17.56 2.73
CA ALA A 25 -12.10 -18.67 2.17
C ALA A 25 -11.22 -19.35 3.25
N PRO A 26 -11.22 -20.69 3.32
CA PRO A 26 -10.35 -21.44 4.23
C PRO A 26 -8.86 -21.23 3.93
N ASP A 27 -8.48 -21.23 2.65
CA ASP A 27 -7.11 -20.95 2.19
C ASP A 27 -7.11 -19.74 1.25
N LYS A 28 -6.84 -18.57 1.82
CA LYS A 28 -6.77 -17.29 1.10
C LYS A 28 -5.61 -17.23 0.13
N ARG A 29 -4.47 -17.84 0.48
CA ARG A 29 -3.32 -17.89 -0.42
C ARG A 29 -3.64 -18.69 -1.67
N LYS A 30 -4.42 -19.77 -1.55
CA LYS A 30 -4.92 -20.53 -2.71
C LYS A 30 -5.87 -19.70 -3.56
N VAL A 31 -6.77 -18.93 -2.95
CA VAL A 31 -7.62 -17.97 -3.69
C VAL A 31 -6.78 -16.96 -4.46
N PHE A 32 -5.76 -16.34 -3.84
CA PHE A 32 -4.88 -15.39 -4.52
C PHE A 32 -4.13 -16.03 -5.70
N ARG A 33 -3.63 -17.26 -5.55
CA ARG A 33 -3.00 -18.03 -6.64
C ARG A 33 -3.98 -18.32 -7.78
N GLU A 34 -5.21 -18.72 -7.47
CA GLU A 34 -6.25 -18.95 -8.48
C GLU A 34 -6.62 -17.67 -9.21
N MET A 35 -6.76 -16.55 -8.49
CA MET A 35 -6.96 -15.24 -9.10
C MET A 35 -5.84 -14.90 -10.09
N PHE A 36 -4.58 -15.12 -9.71
CA PHE A 36 -3.45 -14.86 -10.60
C PHE A 36 -3.40 -15.81 -11.80
N ARG A 37 -3.73 -17.09 -11.59
CA ARG A 37 -3.79 -18.12 -12.64
C ARG A 37 -4.79 -17.74 -13.73
N VAL A 38 -6.01 -17.37 -13.35
CA VAL A 38 -7.08 -17.06 -14.32
C VAL A 38 -6.92 -15.68 -14.96
N THR A 39 -6.20 -14.76 -14.33
CA THR A 39 -5.97 -13.41 -14.86
C THR A 39 -4.98 -13.44 -16.04
N LYS A 40 -5.34 -12.79 -17.14
CA LYS A 40 -4.45 -12.59 -18.30
C LYS A 40 -3.24 -11.72 -17.94
N PRO A 41 -2.09 -11.88 -18.63
CA PRO A 41 -1.08 -10.83 -18.64
C PRO A 41 -1.70 -9.49 -19.09
N GLY A 42 -1.51 -8.43 -18.29
CA GLY A 42 -2.16 -7.13 -18.45
C GLY A 42 -3.55 -7.02 -17.81
N GLY A 43 -4.11 -8.13 -17.31
CA GLY A 43 -5.35 -8.15 -16.55
C GLY A 43 -5.15 -7.62 -15.12
N ARG A 44 -6.26 -7.23 -14.49
CA ARG A 44 -6.24 -6.57 -13.17
C ARG A 44 -7.27 -7.13 -12.21
N PHE A 45 -7.11 -6.83 -10.93
CA PHE A 45 -8.14 -7.03 -9.92
C PHE A 45 -8.57 -5.70 -9.30
N THR A 46 -9.80 -5.65 -8.79
CA THR A 46 -10.30 -4.59 -7.91
C THR A 46 -11.18 -5.23 -6.86
N ILE A 47 -10.72 -5.29 -5.62
CA ILE A 47 -11.36 -6.06 -4.56
C ILE A 47 -11.55 -5.19 -3.34
N SER A 48 -12.77 -5.22 -2.80
CA SER A 48 -13.11 -4.65 -1.50
C SER A 48 -13.21 -5.76 -0.47
N ASP A 49 -12.46 -5.68 0.63
CA ASP A 49 -12.58 -6.62 1.74
C ASP A 49 -12.24 -5.95 3.08
N ILE A 50 -12.61 -6.59 4.17
CA ILE A 50 -12.23 -6.18 5.52
C ILE A 50 -10.82 -6.67 5.82
N VAL A 51 -9.97 -5.79 6.33
CA VAL A 51 -8.65 -6.15 6.86
C VAL A 51 -8.50 -5.59 8.27
N SER A 52 -7.47 -6.05 8.97
CA SER A 52 -7.13 -5.57 10.31
C SER A 52 -5.76 -4.88 10.35
N ASP A 53 -5.56 -4.05 11.36
CA ASP A 53 -4.26 -3.46 11.68
C ASP A 53 -3.33 -4.42 12.43
N GLN A 54 -3.91 -5.45 13.06
CA GLN A 54 -3.25 -6.43 13.92
C GLN A 54 -3.76 -7.84 13.64
N GLN A 55 -2.96 -8.85 14.01
CA GLN A 55 -3.34 -10.24 13.85
C GLN A 55 -4.62 -10.53 14.64
N VAL A 56 -5.62 -11.14 13.98
CA VAL A 56 -6.85 -11.58 14.65
C VAL A 56 -6.53 -12.77 15.56
N PRO A 57 -6.80 -12.70 16.87
CA PRO A 57 -6.53 -13.78 17.82
C PRO A 57 -7.48 -14.97 17.61
N GLN A 58 -7.00 -16.17 17.95
CA GLN A 58 -7.71 -17.43 17.67
C GLN A 58 -9.11 -17.50 18.27
N TYR A 59 -9.36 -16.88 19.43
CA TYR A 59 -10.70 -16.88 20.01
C TYR A 59 -11.72 -16.09 19.16
N LEU A 60 -11.30 -15.02 18.46
CA LEU A 60 -12.14 -14.31 17.49
C LEU A 60 -12.29 -15.08 16.18
N VAL A 61 -11.25 -15.84 15.79
CA VAL A 61 -11.31 -16.73 14.62
C VAL A 61 -12.33 -17.85 14.84
N HIS A 62 -12.45 -18.39 16.05
CA HIS A 62 -13.35 -19.50 16.37
C HIS A 62 -14.72 -19.09 16.91
N ASP A 63 -15.02 -17.78 16.95
CA ASP A 63 -16.34 -17.28 17.32
C ASP A 63 -17.33 -17.45 16.16
N ALA A 64 -18.19 -18.46 16.26
CA ALA A 64 -19.17 -18.80 15.24
C ALA A 64 -20.19 -17.68 14.97
N GLN A 65 -20.43 -16.75 15.92
CA GLN A 65 -21.30 -15.60 15.69
C GLN A 65 -20.61 -14.53 14.84
N ARG A 66 -19.29 -14.36 14.97
CA ARG A 66 -18.50 -13.35 14.24
C ARG A 66 -17.93 -13.85 12.91
N TRP A 67 -18.00 -15.15 12.65
CA TRP A 67 -17.58 -15.74 11.37
C TRP A 67 -18.41 -15.22 10.18
N GLY A 68 -19.70 -14.94 10.39
CA GLY A 68 -20.61 -14.45 9.35
C GLY A 68 -20.31 -13.02 8.86
N ASP A 69 -19.59 -12.23 9.65
CA ASP A 69 -19.35 -10.81 9.39
C ASP A 69 -17.98 -10.52 8.74
N CYS A 70 -17.28 -11.55 8.22
CA CYS A 70 -15.93 -11.45 7.65
C CYS A 70 -14.80 -11.12 8.67
N LEU A 71 -15.09 -11.03 9.97
CA LEU A 71 -14.13 -10.72 11.04
C LEU A 71 -13.12 -11.84 11.28
N SER A 72 -13.62 -13.06 11.48
CA SER A 72 -12.83 -14.21 11.91
C SER A 72 -11.77 -14.63 10.89
N GLY A 73 -11.99 -14.30 9.61
CA GLY A 73 -11.06 -14.60 8.52
C GLY A 73 -10.13 -13.45 8.15
N ALA A 74 -10.31 -12.25 8.71
CA ALA A 74 -9.61 -11.06 8.26
C ALA A 74 -8.09 -11.21 8.43
N LEU A 75 -7.37 -10.94 7.35
CA LEU A 75 -5.92 -10.80 7.38
C LEU A 75 -5.54 -9.38 7.79
N THR A 76 -4.32 -9.22 8.29
CA THR A 76 -3.75 -7.88 8.40
C THR A 76 -3.61 -7.27 7.00
N LEU A 77 -3.65 -5.94 6.87
CA LEU A 77 -3.38 -5.30 5.57
C LEU A 77 -2.04 -5.76 4.99
N ALA A 78 -1.02 -5.93 5.84
CA ALA A 78 0.29 -6.44 5.44
C ALA A 78 0.20 -7.85 4.82
N ASP A 79 -0.45 -8.80 5.50
CA ASP A 79 -0.54 -10.19 5.03
C ASP A 79 -1.43 -10.32 3.79
N TYR A 80 -2.48 -9.51 3.70
CA TYR A 80 -3.38 -9.50 2.55
C TYR A 80 -2.64 -9.05 1.28
N VAL A 81 -1.93 -7.92 1.35
CA VAL A 81 -1.16 -7.40 0.21
C VAL A 81 0.06 -8.28 -0.08
N ALA A 82 0.71 -8.84 0.94
CA ALA A 82 1.81 -9.79 0.76
C ALA A 82 1.34 -11.05 0.03
N GLY A 83 0.19 -11.63 0.41
CA GLY A 83 -0.37 -12.80 -0.27
C GLY A 83 -0.71 -12.56 -1.74
N MET A 84 -1.20 -11.36 -2.08
CA MET A 84 -1.40 -10.96 -3.49
C MET A 84 -0.08 -10.83 -4.24
N GLY A 85 0.95 -10.25 -3.61
CA GLY A 85 2.29 -10.14 -4.19
C GLY A 85 2.97 -11.49 -4.39
N GLU A 86 2.86 -12.40 -3.41
CA GLU A 86 3.36 -13.78 -3.49
C GLU A 86 2.70 -14.57 -4.63
N ALA A 87 1.43 -14.28 -4.94
CA ALA A 87 0.73 -14.87 -6.09
C ALA A 87 1.27 -14.34 -7.44
N GLY A 88 1.93 -13.19 -7.45
CA GLY A 88 2.56 -12.57 -8.63
C GLY A 88 1.92 -11.26 -9.08
N PHE A 89 0.91 -10.73 -8.36
CA PHE A 89 0.36 -9.41 -8.68
C PHE A 89 1.34 -8.28 -8.33
N LEU A 90 1.35 -7.25 -9.17
CA LEU A 90 2.14 -6.03 -9.02
C LEU A 90 1.25 -4.79 -9.11
N GLY A 91 1.83 -3.64 -8.79
CA GLY A 91 1.18 -2.35 -8.66
C GLY A 91 0.01 -2.37 -7.68
N ILE A 92 0.11 -3.13 -6.60
CA ILE A 92 -0.98 -3.25 -5.63
C ILE A 92 -1.13 -1.94 -4.85
N HIS A 93 -2.25 -1.24 -5.02
CA HIS A 93 -2.48 0.05 -4.39
C HIS A 93 -3.92 0.24 -3.91
N LEU A 94 -4.07 1.21 -3.02
CA LEU A 94 -5.35 1.61 -2.45
C LEU A 94 -6.16 2.43 -3.44
N ALA A 95 -7.41 2.03 -3.65
CA ALA A 95 -8.42 2.83 -4.34
C ALA A 95 -9.28 3.61 -3.33
N THR A 96 -9.66 2.98 -2.22
CA THR A 96 -10.37 3.64 -1.11
C THR A 96 -10.24 2.83 0.17
N SER A 97 -10.48 3.46 1.33
CA SER A 97 -10.63 2.78 2.62
C SER A 97 -11.70 3.44 3.46
N SER A 98 -12.29 2.69 4.39
CA SER A 98 -13.18 3.24 5.41
C SER A 98 -13.08 2.46 6.72
N PRO A 99 -13.14 3.12 7.89
CA PRO A 99 -13.24 2.43 9.18
C PRO A 99 -14.46 1.50 9.21
N TRP A 100 -14.38 0.42 9.99
CA TRP A 100 -15.51 -0.50 10.16
C TRP A 100 -15.84 -0.79 11.62
N GLN A 101 -14.97 -1.49 12.35
CA GLN A 101 -15.20 -1.84 13.75
C GLN A 101 -13.90 -1.90 14.55
N VAL A 102 -14.01 -1.71 15.86
CA VAL A 102 -12.91 -1.94 16.81
C VAL A 102 -13.34 -3.00 17.81
N ILE A 103 -12.58 -4.08 17.91
CA ILE A 103 -12.85 -5.20 18.83
C ILE A 103 -11.57 -5.49 19.59
N ASP A 104 -11.61 -5.39 20.92
CA ASP A 104 -10.47 -5.67 21.80
C ASP A 104 -9.18 -4.90 21.38
N GLY A 105 -9.36 -3.66 20.89
CA GLY A 105 -8.28 -2.79 20.41
C GLY A 105 -7.79 -3.07 18.98
N ILE A 106 -8.34 -4.08 18.30
CA ILE A 106 -8.05 -4.41 16.90
C ILE A 106 -8.95 -3.57 16.01
N HIS A 107 -8.34 -2.82 15.10
CA HIS A 107 -9.05 -1.95 14.16
C HIS A 107 -9.29 -2.72 12.87
N PHE A 108 -10.55 -2.98 12.59
CA PHE A 108 -11.00 -3.52 11.32
C PHE A 108 -11.49 -2.39 10.43
N PHE A 109 -11.09 -2.43 9.17
CA PHE A 109 -11.43 -1.42 8.18
C PHE A 109 -11.58 -2.07 6.81
N SER A 110 -12.44 -1.47 6.00
CA SER A 110 -12.60 -1.85 4.61
C SER A 110 -11.51 -1.22 3.78
N VAL A 111 -10.91 -2.00 2.88
CA VAL A 111 -10.00 -1.50 1.85
C VAL A 111 -10.49 -1.97 0.48
N THR A 112 -10.47 -1.07 -0.49
CA THR A 112 -10.54 -1.44 -1.90
C THR A 112 -9.13 -1.37 -2.46
N LEU A 113 -8.60 -2.52 -2.86
CA LEU A 113 -7.28 -2.65 -3.46
C LEU A 113 -7.40 -3.00 -4.93
N THR A 114 -6.48 -2.49 -5.73
CA THR A 114 -6.33 -2.90 -7.13
C THR A 114 -4.86 -3.18 -7.44
N GLY A 115 -4.62 -4.04 -8.42
CA GLY A 115 -3.30 -4.41 -8.90
C GLY A 115 -3.45 -5.23 -10.18
N TYR A 116 -2.33 -5.65 -10.77
CA TYR A 116 -2.33 -6.29 -12.07
C TYR A 116 -1.31 -7.42 -12.19
N LYS A 117 -1.58 -8.32 -13.11
CA LYS A 117 -0.57 -9.23 -13.64
C LYS A 117 0.14 -8.48 -14.76
N LEU A 118 1.43 -8.22 -14.60
CA LEU A 118 2.16 -7.38 -15.55
C LEU A 118 2.07 -7.98 -16.96
N ALA A 119 1.81 -7.13 -17.95
CA ALA A 119 1.73 -7.56 -19.34
C ALA A 119 3.09 -8.04 -19.84
N THR A 120 3.08 -8.96 -20.81
CA THR A 120 4.28 -9.25 -21.60
C THR A 120 4.31 -8.28 -22.77
N PRO A 121 5.27 -7.33 -22.83
CA PRO A 121 5.25 -6.31 -23.87
C PRO A 121 5.70 -6.91 -25.21
N LEU A 122 5.10 -6.45 -26.31
CA LEU A 122 5.51 -6.84 -27.66
C LEU A 122 6.89 -6.29 -28.03
N THR A 123 7.25 -5.15 -27.46
CA THR A 123 8.53 -4.46 -27.64
C THR A 123 9.11 -4.09 -26.29
N ALA A 124 10.43 -4.23 -26.15
CA ALA A 124 11.12 -3.87 -24.92
C ALA A 124 10.96 -2.36 -24.64
N PRO A 125 10.69 -1.95 -23.39
CA PRO A 125 10.72 -0.55 -23.00
C PRO A 125 12.07 0.07 -23.35
N THR A 126 12.02 1.32 -23.84
CA THR A 126 13.22 1.99 -24.34
C THR A 126 13.92 2.83 -23.28
N ALA A 127 13.22 3.15 -22.19
CA ALA A 127 13.78 3.87 -21.05
C ALA A 127 14.87 3.05 -20.37
N ARG A 128 15.95 3.74 -20.01
CA ARG A 128 17.14 3.17 -19.36
C ARG A 128 17.38 3.74 -17.97
N TYR A 129 16.69 4.83 -17.63
CA TYR A 129 16.79 5.50 -16.35
C TYR A 129 15.40 5.77 -15.78
N ALA A 130 15.32 5.77 -14.45
CA ALA A 130 14.19 6.27 -13.69
C ALA A 130 14.68 7.34 -12.71
N THR A 131 13.89 8.40 -12.57
CA THR A 131 14.08 9.43 -11.54
C THR A 131 12.78 9.58 -10.76
N LEU A 132 12.84 9.37 -9.44
CA LEU A 132 11.69 9.54 -8.56
C LEU A 132 11.35 11.03 -8.43
N ARG A 133 10.08 11.36 -8.67
CA ARG A 133 9.50 12.71 -8.54
C ARG A 133 9.09 13.02 -7.10
N GLY A 134 8.57 12.03 -6.38
CA GLY A 134 7.99 12.16 -5.05
C GLY A 134 6.54 11.62 -4.96
N PRO A 135 5.80 11.93 -3.89
CA PRO A 135 6.13 12.92 -2.86
C PRO A 135 7.13 12.44 -1.81
N PHE A 136 7.39 11.12 -1.74
CA PHE A 136 8.36 10.51 -0.83
C PHE A 136 9.80 10.94 -1.13
N SER A 137 10.65 11.01 -0.11
CA SER A 137 12.08 11.28 -0.27
C SER A 137 12.82 10.05 -0.82
N ARG A 138 12.35 8.86 -0.43
CA ARG A 138 12.83 7.55 -0.88
C ARG A 138 11.67 6.57 -1.01
N VAL A 139 11.72 5.70 -2.00
CA VAL A 139 10.79 4.56 -2.12
C VAL A 139 11.53 3.28 -2.44
N MET A 140 10.94 2.14 -2.08
CA MET A 140 11.34 0.81 -2.54
C MET A 140 10.18 0.18 -3.32
N ASP A 141 10.41 -0.17 -4.59
CA ASP A 141 9.41 -0.83 -5.42
C ASP A 141 9.19 -2.29 -5.02
N GLU A 142 8.24 -2.96 -5.68
CA GLU A 142 7.87 -4.35 -5.40
C GLU A 142 8.93 -5.38 -5.82
N CYS A 143 9.95 -4.95 -6.57
CA CYS A 143 11.14 -5.75 -6.89
C CYS A 143 12.28 -5.53 -5.88
N GLY A 144 12.09 -4.68 -4.86
CA GLY A 144 13.09 -4.36 -3.85
C GLY A 144 14.11 -3.30 -4.28
N ILE A 145 13.89 -2.63 -5.41
CA ILE A 145 14.79 -1.57 -5.89
C ILE A 145 14.44 -0.26 -5.17
N SER A 146 15.45 0.36 -4.55
CA SER A 146 15.30 1.65 -3.87
C SER A 146 15.61 2.81 -4.81
N TYR A 147 14.83 3.89 -4.71
CA TYR A 147 15.02 5.14 -5.47
C TYR A 147 15.02 6.33 -4.52
N GLN A 148 15.93 7.27 -4.76
CA GLN A 148 15.99 8.55 -4.06
C GLN A 148 15.37 9.65 -4.93
N ARG A 149 14.61 10.56 -4.33
CA ARG A 149 13.93 11.62 -5.07
C ARG A 149 14.94 12.53 -5.77
N GLY A 150 14.68 12.79 -7.05
CA GLY A 150 15.53 13.61 -7.93
C GLY A 150 16.84 12.98 -8.37
N VAL A 151 17.20 11.80 -7.86
CA VAL A 151 18.39 11.05 -8.30
C VAL A 151 18.00 10.13 -9.44
N SER A 152 18.72 10.24 -10.57
CA SER A 152 18.52 9.36 -11.71
C SER A 152 19.25 8.04 -11.49
N GLN A 153 18.56 6.93 -11.74
CA GLN A 153 19.10 5.59 -11.55
C GLN A 153 18.93 4.76 -12.83
N PRO A 154 19.97 4.02 -13.26
CA PRO A 154 19.83 3.05 -14.34
C PRO A 154 18.83 1.94 -13.98
N ILE A 155 18.02 1.53 -14.94
CA ILE A 155 17.01 0.48 -14.78
C ILE A 155 17.04 -0.51 -15.95
N GLY A 156 16.62 -1.75 -15.67
CA GLY A 156 16.40 -2.77 -16.70
C GLY A 156 15.03 -2.63 -17.38
N PRO A 157 14.78 -3.37 -18.47
CA PRO A 157 13.53 -3.32 -19.22
C PRO A 157 12.31 -3.76 -18.40
N GLU A 158 12.44 -4.73 -17.50
CA GLU A 158 11.33 -5.19 -16.65
C GLU A 158 10.90 -4.10 -15.66
N THR A 159 11.87 -3.45 -15.01
CA THR A 159 11.62 -2.29 -14.14
C THR A 159 11.03 -1.12 -14.91
N ALA A 160 11.55 -0.82 -16.10
CA ALA A 160 11.00 0.22 -16.97
C ALA A 160 9.54 -0.06 -17.34
N LEU A 161 9.20 -1.32 -17.60
CA LEU A 161 7.83 -1.71 -17.84
C LEU A 161 6.96 -1.47 -16.60
N LEU A 162 7.37 -1.97 -15.43
CA LEU A 162 6.62 -1.80 -14.18
C LEU A 162 6.39 -0.31 -13.84
N LEU A 163 7.45 0.49 -13.87
CA LEU A 163 7.37 1.92 -13.52
C LEU A 163 6.59 2.74 -14.53
N SER A 164 6.41 2.25 -15.76
CA SER A 164 5.56 2.89 -16.77
C SER A 164 4.06 2.64 -16.56
N GLN A 165 3.69 1.71 -15.67
CA GLN A 165 2.29 1.41 -15.37
C GLN A 165 1.77 2.27 -14.22
N PRO A 166 0.47 2.60 -14.19
CA PRO A 166 -0.19 3.07 -12.98
C PRO A 166 -0.02 2.04 -11.85
N PRO A 167 0.10 2.47 -10.58
CA PRO A 167 0.18 3.86 -10.13
C PRO A 167 1.59 4.46 -10.23
N PHE A 168 2.63 3.64 -10.45
CA PHE A 168 4.05 4.08 -10.45
C PHE A 168 4.35 5.21 -11.43
N VAL A 169 3.72 5.22 -12.61
CA VAL A 169 3.95 6.22 -13.66
C VAL A 169 3.77 7.66 -13.17
N GLN A 170 2.98 7.88 -12.12
CA GLN A 170 2.76 9.21 -11.54
C GLN A 170 3.94 9.67 -10.65
N ASN A 171 4.69 8.73 -10.10
CA ASN A 171 5.80 8.97 -9.19
C ASN A 171 7.17 9.03 -9.89
N PHE A 172 7.29 8.54 -11.12
CA PHE A 172 8.58 8.45 -11.83
C PHE A 172 8.61 9.25 -13.12
N VAL A 173 9.81 9.68 -13.50
CA VAL A 173 10.13 10.05 -14.88
C VAL A 173 11.07 8.99 -15.43
N LEU A 174 10.66 8.39 -16.54
CA LEU A 174 11.47 7.43 -17.29
C LEU A 174 12.16 8.12 -18.45
N SER A 175 13.44 7.83 -18.67
CA SER A 175 14.25 8.49 -19.69
C SER A 175 15.29 7.57 -20.30
N HIS A 176 15.79 7.95 -21.49
CA HIS A 176 16.89 7.27 -22.17
C HIS A 176 18.27 7.65 -21.62
N GLU A 177 18.39 8.89 -21.15
CA GLU A 177 19.58 9.48 -20.55
C GLU A 177 19.29 9.87 -19.09
N PRO A 178 20.30 9.98 -18.21
CA PRO A 178 20.08 10.33 -16.81
C PRO A 178 19.53 11.76 -16.68
N ILE A 179 18.47 11.94 -15.88
CA ILE A 179 17.85 13.23 -15.59
C ILE A 179 17.83 13.45 -14.09
N LEU A 180 18.52 14.48 -13.62
CA LEU A 180 18.50 14.90 -12.22
C LEU A 180 17.45 15.99 -12.02
N PHE A 181 16.77 15.97 -10.87
CA PHE A 181 15.89 17.07 -10.45
C PHE A 181 16.55 17.81 -9.30
N GLU A 182 16.77 19.10 -9.50
CA GLU A 182 16.99 20.02 -8.39
C GLU A 182 15.66 20.31 -7.69
N ARG A 183 15.70 20.82 -6.46
CA ARG A 183 14.50 21.16 -5.68
C ARG A 183 13.59 22.20 -6.37
N SER A 184 14.16 23.00 -7.28
CA SER A 184 13.45 24.02 -8.07
C SER A 184 12.76 23.45 -9.32
N ASP A 185 13.03 22.19 -9.70
CA ASP A 185 12.43 21.57 -10.88
C ASP A 185 10.91 21.40 -10.67
N ALA A 186 10.10 21.79 -11.66
CA ALA A 186 8.64 21.67 -11.59
C ALA A 186 8.13 20.21 -11.43
N ARG A 187 8.98 19.22 -11.71
CA ARG A 187 8.68 17.79 -11.54
C ARG A 187 9.00 17.29 -10.14
N TRP A 188 9.74 18.05 -9.33
CA TRP A 188 10.03 17.75 -7.94
C TRP A 188 8.76 17.91 -7.10
N ARG A 189 8.30 16.83 -6.48
CA ARG A 189 7.13 16.81 -5.60
C ARG A 189 7.59 16.52 -4.18
N ALA A 190 7.38 17.47 -3.28
CA ALA A 190 7.63 17.31 -1.85
C ALA A 190 6.56 18.09 -1.10
N VAL A 191 6.11 17.53 0.02
CA VAL A 191 5.19 18.21 0.94
C VAL A 191 5.96 18.41 2.22
N SER A 192 6.27 19.67 2.53
CA SER A 192 6.97 19.99 3.77
C SER A 192 5.96 20.07 4.92
N PRO A 193 6.27 19.53 6.09
CA PRO A 193 5.43 19.69 7.26
C PRO A 193 5.33 21.16 7.67
N THR A 194 4.18 21.56 8.21
CA THR A 194 4.02 22.88 8.83
C THR A 194 4.92 23.01 10.06
N GLN A 195 5.44 24.21 10.31
CA GLN A 195 6.19 24.51 11.54
C GLN A 195 5.21 24.68 12.72
N ALA A 196 4.60 23.57 13.13
CA ALA A 196 3.70 23.49 14.27
C ALA A 196 4.23 22.46 15.29
N PRO A 197 3.91 22.62 16.59
CA PRO A 197 4.26 21.61 17.61
C PRO A 197 3.70 20.23 17.25
N CYS A 198 4.50 19.18 17.46
CA CYS A 198 4.01 17.81 17.33
C CYS A 198 3.17 17.46 18.56
N MET A 199 1.93 17.00 18.35
CA MET A 199 1.08 16.45 19.40
C MET A 199 0.73 15.02 19.07
N TRP A 200 0.83 14.14 20.06
CA TRP A 200 0.33 12.78 19.96
C TRP A 200 -1.19 12.74 20.20
N LYS A 201 -1.90 12.07 19.30
CA LYS A 201 -3.38 11.94 19.34
C LYS A 201 -3.87 10.50 19.12
N GLY A 202 -2.95 9.53 19.09
CA GLY A 202 -3.25 8.11 18.88
C GLY A 202 -3.37 7.67 17.42
N ASP A 203 -2.93 8.51 16.48
CA ASP A 203 -3.00 8.20 15.04
C ASP A 203 -1.89 7.24 14.60
N PHE A 204 -2.24 6.29 13.74
CA PHE A 204 -1.32 5.36 13.08
C PHE A 204 -1.53 5.42 11.58
N ALA A 205 -0.44 5.44 10.83
CA ALA A 205 -0.41 5.38 9.38
C ALA A 205 0.01 3.99 8.90
N LEU A 206 -0.74 3.42 7.95
CA LEU A 206 -0.42 2.18 7.28
C LEU A 206 -0.21 2.47 5.79
N LEU A 207 0.98 2.19 5.27
CA LEU A 207 1.26 2.29 3.83
C LEU A 207 0.49 1.19 3.09
N ALA A 208 -0.45 1.54 2.22
CA ALA A 208 -1.30 0.61 1.48
C ALA A 208 -0.82 0.32 0.05
N GLY A 209 0.27 0.97 -0.39
CA GLY A 209 0.93 0.71 -1.67
C GLY A 209 1.16 1.96 -2.52
N PRO A 210 1.78 1.85 -3.70
CA PRO A 210 2.25 0.59 -4.30
C PRO A 210 3.58 0.08 -3.73
N PHE A 211 4.34 0.94 -3.07
CA PHE A 211 5.70 0.67 -2.61
C PHE A 211 5.75 -0.29 -1.42
N LEU A 212 6.83 -1.07 -1.30
CA LEU A 212 7.09 -1.93 -0.15
C LEU A 212 7.50 -1.13 1.09
N GLU A 213 8.28 -0.08 0.86
CA GLU A 213 8.76 0.84 1.89
C GLU A 213 8.88 2.24 1.30
N VAL A 214 8.56 3.26 2.09
CA VAL A 214 8.77 4.67 1.71
C VAL A 214 9.35 5.44 2.88
N ALA A 215 10.10 6.49 2.58
CA ALA A 215 10.49 7.50 3.55
C ALA A 215 9.95 8.88 3.17
N ASP A 216 9.52 9.65 4.16
CA ASP A 216 9.15 11.05 3.96
C ASP A 216 10.35 11.98 4.19
N ASP A 217 10.11 13.29 4.16
CA ASP A 217 11.14 14.31 4.33
C ASP A 217 11.56 14.53 5.79
N ASP A 218 10.82 13.97 6.75
CA ASP A 218 11.12 13.99 8.18
C ASP A 218 11.82 12.69 8.64
N HIS A 219 12.22 11.83 7.69
CA HIS A 219 12.89 10.54 7.92
C HIS A 219 12.03 9.44 8.56
N HIS A 220 10.70 9.58 8.59
CA HIS A 220 9.85 8.46 8.96
C HIS A 220 9.94 7.38 7.88
N VAL A 221 9.99 6.10 8.28
CA VAL A 221 10.04 4.96 7.36
C VAL A 221 8.77 4.13 7.52
N TYR A 222 7.93 4.13 6.50
CA TYR A 222 6.68 3.39 6.47
C TYR A 222 6.85 2.10 5.68
N ARG A 223 6.47 0.98 6.27
CA ARG A 223 6.50 -0.34 5.62
C ARG A 223 5.08 -0.77 5.26
N ARG A 224 4.92 -1.38 4.09
CA ARG A 224 3.61 -1.73 3.54
C ARG A 224 2.79 -2.58 4.53
N GLY A 225 1.61 -2.07 4.86
CA GLY A 225 0.62 -2.67 5.76
C GLY A 225 1.01 -2.69 7.25
N LYS A 226 2.20 -2.20 7.63
CA LYS A 226 2.62 -2.13 9.04
C LYS A 226 2.22 -0.78 9.64
N PRO A 227 1.45 -0.76 10.74
CA PRO A 227 1.11 0.49 11.42
C PRO A 227 2.36 1.18 11.97
N LEU A 228 2.54 2.45 11.63
CA LEU A 228 3.50 3.35 12.24
C LEU A 228 2.74 4.44 13.00
N GLU A 229 3.13 4.68 14.24
CA GLU A 229 2.55 5.76 15.05
C GLU A 229 2.97 7.13 14.50
N VAL A 230 2.03 8.06 14.40
CA VAL A 230 2.28 9.38 13.81
C VAL A 230 1.69 10.50 14.65
N CYS A 231 2.37 11.64 14.63
CA CYS A 231 1.92 12.86 15.29
C CYS A 231 0.93 13.65 14.42
N SER A 232 0.33 14.68 15.01
CA SER A 232 -0.57 15.60 14.29
C SER A 232 0.09 16.29 13.07
N LYS A 233 1.39 16.59 13.14
CA LYS A 233 2.14 17.23 12.05
C LYS A 233 2.31 16.27 10.87
N THR A 234 2.78 15.05 11.15
CA THR A 234 2.93 13.98 10.17
C THR A 234 1.57 13.61 9.57
N LEU A 235 0.52 13.47 10.39
CA LEU A 235 -0.83 13.21 9.91
C LEU A 235 -1.30 14.27 8.91
N THR A 236 -1.04 15.56 9.19
CA THR A 236 -1.41 16.64 8.27
C THR A 236 -0.77 16.45 6.89
N VAL A 237 0.53 16.07 6.85
CA VAL A 237 1.24 15.76 5.60
C VAL A 237 0.65 14.52 4.92
N LEU A 238 0.39 13.45 5.67
CA LEU A 238 -0.12 12.19 5.10
C LEU A 238 -1.55 12.31 4.55
N THR A 239 -2.31 13.32 4.98
CA THR A 239 -3.67 13.61 4.48
C THR A 239 -3.72 14.55 3.28
N THR A 240 -2.58 15.05 2.78
CA THR A 240 -2.57 15.85 1.54
C THR A 240 -2.84 14.99 0.31
N GLU A 241 -3.25 15.61 -0.80
CA GLU A 241 -3.58 14.92 -2.05
C GLU A 241 -2.45 14.02 -2.56
N GLU A 242 -1.19 14.39 -2.32
CA GLU A 242 -0.03 13.64 -2.77
C GLU A 242 0.22 12.35 -1.98
N TYR A 243 -0.06 12.37 -0.67
CA TYR A 243 0.21 11.24 0.23
C TYR A 243 -1.05 10.39 0.48
N ALA A 244 -2.23 10.99 0.60
CA ALA A 244 -3.46 10.32 1.00
C ALA A 244 -3.79 9.04 0.20
N PRO A 245 -3.57 8.97 -1.13
CA PRO A 245 -3.82 7.74 -1.89
C PRO A 245 -2.95 6.54 -1.47
N HIS A 246 -1.87 6.77 -0.73
CA HIS A 246 -0.93 5.74 -0.30
C HIS A 246 -1.18 5.21 1.10
N PHE A 247 -2.02 5.87 1.92
CA PHE A 247 -2.14 5.57 3.35
C PHE A 247 -3.56 5.23 3.77
N VAL A 248 -3.67 4.27 4.68
CA VAL A 248 -4.81 4.14 5.58
C VAL A 248 -4.42 4.75 6.92
N ILE A 249 -5.25 5.63 7.44
CA ILE A 249 -5.08 6.23 8.78
C ILE A 249 -6.09 5.60 9.73
N ILE A 250 -5.61 5.13 10.88
CA ILE A 250 -6.45 4.68 11.99
C ILE A 250 -6.11 5.49 13.25
N ASN A 251 -7.03 5.54 14.20
CA ASN A 251 -6.78 6.16 15.50
C ASN A 251 -7.06 5.14 16.61
N ARG A 252 -6.02 4.78 17.38
CA ARG A 252 -6.10 3.80 18.46
C ARG A 252 -6.45 4.43 19.82
N ALA A 253 -6.54 5.75 19.92
CA ALA A 253 -7.00 6.40 21.13
C ALA A 253 -8.54 6.36 21.15
N GLY A 254 -9.11 5.56 22.06
CA GLY A 254 -10.56 5.46 22.23
C GLY A 254 -11.24 6.79 22.63
N GLU A 255 -10.48 7.79 23.08
CA GLU A 255 -10.91 9.14 23.41
C GLU A 255 -9.88 10.17 22.94
N ARG A 256 -10.28 11.45 22.80
CA ARG A 256 -9.35 12.54 22.46
C ARG A 256 -8.29 12.67 23.55
N VAL A 257 -7.05 12.30 23.22
CA VAL A 257 -5.91 12.53 24.10
C VAL A 257 -5.50 14.00 23.99
N ASN A 258 -5.54 14.74 25.10
CA ASN A 258 -4.85 16.01 25.22
C ASN A 258 -3.36 15.75 25.49
N GLY A 259 -2.66 15.20 24.49
CA GLY A 259 -1.21 15.02 24.55
C GLY A 259 -0.53 16.38 24.59
N GLY A 260 0.42 16.58 25.51
CA GLY A 260 1.27 17.77 25.53
C GLY A 260 2.16 17.86 24.28
N GLU A 261 2.70 19.04 24.04
CA GLU A 261 3.67 19.24 22.96
C GLU A 261 4.91 18.36 23.15
N VAL A 262 5.36 17.75 22.06
CA VAL A 262 6.56 16.93 22.04
C VAL A 262 7.46 17.32 20.87
N THR A 263 8.77 17.15 21.04
CA THR A 263 9.72 17.38 19.96
C THR A 263 9.77 16.14 19.07
N CYS A 264 9.48 16.29 17.79
CA CYS A 264 9.70 15.23 16.82
C CYS A 264 11.22 15.04 16.62
N SER A 265 11.78 13.91 17.06
CA SER A 265 13.16 13.53 16.76
C SER A 265 13.27 12.02 16.48
N PRO A 266 14.20 11.58 15.61
CA PRO A 266 14.47 10.16 15.39
C PRO A 266 14.91 9.37 16.65
N ALA A 267 15.28 10.07 17.73
CA ALA A 267 15.77 9.50 18.97
C ALA A 267 14.80 9.70 20.16
N GLY A 268 13.59 10.23 19.93
CA GLY A 268 12.55 10.35 20.94
C GLY A 268 11.58 11.50 20.70
N GLY A 269 10.29 11.22 20.94
CA GLY A 269 9.28 12.21 21.33
C GLY A 269 7.89 12.02 20.74
N CYS A 270 7.74 11.57 19.49
CA CYS A 270 6.39 11.53 18.88
C CYS A 270 6.15 10.52 17.75
N CYS A 271 7.18 10.13 17.00
CA CYS A 271 7.08 9.27 15.82
C CYS A 271 8.35 8.41 15.69
#